data_AF-A0A2E0AEU0-F1
#
_entry.id   AF-A0A2E0AEU0-F1
#
_cell.length_a   1.000
_cell.length_b   1.000
_cell.length_c   1.000
_cell.angle_alpha   90.00
_cell.angle_beta   90.00
_cell.angle_gamma   90.00
#
_symmetry.space_group_name_H-M   'P 1'
#
loop_
_entity.id
_entity.type
_entity.pdbx_description
1 polymer ?
#
loop_
_entity_poly.entity_id
_entity_poly.type
_entity_poly.pdbx_seq_one_letter_code
_entity_poly.pdbx_strand_id
1 'polypeptide(L)' 'MADHNLDIETHPTEDISVREVFGIDTDMIVKGFADPTDRVPVLDSTYKFDPDTTLAILAGFSHNRRVMIQGYH' A
#
# COMPACT_ATOMS: atom_id res chain seq x y z
N MET A 1 30.38 14.70 10.20
CA MET A 1 29.09 14.36 10.83
C MET A 1 28.04 15.06 9.99
N ALA A 2 27.39 14.32 9.10
CA ALA A 2 26.34 14.86 8.25
C ALA A 2 25.02 14.43 8.90
N ASP A 3 24.50 15.26 9.79
CA ASP A 3 23.11 15.19 10.22
C ASP A 3 22.26 15.63 9.02
N HIS A 4 22.06 14.71 8.08
CA HIS A 4 21.10 14.91 7.02
C HIS A 4 19.72 14.75 7.67
N ASN A 5 19.00 15.87 7.77
CA ASN A 5 17.63 15.97 8.22
C ASN A 5 16.77 14.94 7.45
N LEU A 6 16.52 13.77 8.06
CA LEU A 6 15.79 12.63 7.48
C LEU A 6 14.27 12.75 7.67
N ASP A 7 13.80 13.90 8.14
CA ASP A 7 12.44 14.12 8.61
C ASP A 7 11.52 14.75 7.56
N ILE A 8 11.59 14.33 6.29
CA ILE A 8 10.66 14.88 5.29
C ILE A 8 9.33 14.13 5.35
N GLU A 9 9.12 12.93 4.79
CA GLU A 9 7.75 12.36 4.79
C GLU A 9 7.77 10.82 4.81
N THR A 10 8.08 10.23 5.98
CA THR A 10 8.29 8.77 6.10
C THR A 10 7.05 7.98 6.48
N HIS A 11 5.93 8.64 6.79
CA HIS A 11 4.71 8.00 7.26
C HIS A 11 3.54 8.29 6.32
N PRO A 12 2.72 7.28 5.98
CA PRO A 12 1.54 7.49 5.17
C PRO A 12 0.47 8.24 5.97
N THR A 13 -0.04 9.34 5.44
CA THR A 13 -0.98 10.26 6.12
C THR A 13 -2.43 10.07 5.66
N GLU A 14 -2.62 9.78 4.37
CA GLU A 14 -3.92 9.82 3.72
C GLU A 14 -4.71 8.55 3.99
N ASP A 15 -6.00 8.71 4.28
CA ASP A 15 -6.94 7.61 4.36
C ASP A 15 -7.45 7.28 2.95
N ILE A 16 -7.22 6.04 2.52
CA ILE A 16 -7.57 5.56 1.19
C ILE A 16 -8.64 4.48 1.30
N SER A 17 -9.74 4.69 0.58
CA SER A 17 -10.80 3.70 0.42
C SER A 17 -10.34 2.56 -0.50
N VAL A 18 -10.28 1.35 0.05
CA VAL A 18 -9.92 0.16 -0.73
C VAL A 18 -10.96 -0.10 -1.82
N ARG A 19 -12.24 0.19 -1.53
CA ARG A 19 -13.31 0.05 -2.51
C ARG A 19 -13.13 0.95 -3.71
N GLU A 20 -12.79 2.22 -3.49
CA GLU A 20 -12.66 3.19 -4.57
C GLU A 20 -11.41 2.95 -5.42
N VAL A 21 -10.30 2.58 -4.79
CA VAL A 21 -9.02 2.41 -5.49
C VAL A 21 -8.90 1.03 -6.15
N PHE A 22 -9.30 -0.03 -5.47
CA PHE A 22 -9.11 -1.40 -5.96
C PHE A 22 -10.40 -2.03 -6.50
N GLY A 23 -11.56 -1.39 -6.32
CA GLY A 23 -12.85 -1.92 -6.79
C GLY A 23 -13.35 -3.14 -6.00
N ILE A 24 -12.82 -3.37 -4.79
CA ILE A 24 -13.18 -4.51 -3.94
C ILE A 24 -14.28 -4.08 -2.97
N ASP A 25 -15.37 -4.84 -2.89
CA ASP A 25 -16.49 -4.51 -2.00
C ASP A 25 -16.14 -4.75 -0.53
N THR A 26 -15.57 -3.73 0.11
CA THR A 26 -15.16 -3.71 1.51
C THR A 26 -15.32 -2.30 2.08
N ASP A 27 -15.44 -2.18 3.40
CA ASP A 27 -15.40 -0.90 4.13
C ASP A 27 -13.98 -0.56 4.62
N MET A 28 -12.98 -1.33 4.20
CA MET A 28 -11.59 -1.16 4.60
C MET A 28 -11.01 0.16 4.12
N ILE A 29 -10.37 0.87 5.05
CA ILE A 29 -9.56 2.07 4.81
C ILE A 29 -8.11 1.73 5.16
N VAL A 30 -7.17 2.15 4.31
CA VAL A 30 -5.72 1.99 4.53
C VAL A 30 -4.99 3.32 4.46
N LYS A 31 -3.82 3.42 5.10
CA LYS A 31 -2.97 4.60 4.98
C LYS A 31 -2.18 4.59 3.68
N GLY A 32 -2.11 5.73 3.00
CA GLY A 32 -1.23 5.95 1.85
C GLY A 32 -0.41 7.24 1.96
N PHE A 33 0.60 7.37 1.12
CA PHE A 33 1.35 8.61 0.97
C PHE A 33 0.56 9.57 0.05
N ALA A 34 0.57 10.86 0.38
CA ALA A 34 -0.10 11.88 -0.41
C ALA A 34 0.52 12.01 -1.81
N ASP A 35 1.86 11.99 -1.87
CA ASP A 35 2.62 12.12 -3.09
C ASP A 35 3.48 10.86 -3.36
N PRO A 36 3.58 10.41 -4.62
CA PRO A 36 4.51 9.36 -4.99
C PRO A 36 5.95 9.85 -4.86
N THR A 37 6.87 8.92 -4.58
CA THR A 37 8.31 9.19 -4.52
C THR A 37 9.05 8.31 -5.52
N ASP A 38 10.35 8.58 -5.74
CA ASP A 38 11.20 7.74 -6.60
C ASP A 38 11.31 6.27 -6.16
N ARG A 39 10.86 5.95 -4.94
CA ARG A 39 10.83 4.57 -4.40
C ARG A 39 9.55 3.82 -4.78
N VAL A 40 8.54 4.53 -5.29
CA VAL A 40 7.27 3.95 -5.72
C VAL A 40 7.36 3.68 -7.22
N PRO A 41 7.19 2.43 -7.68
CA PRO A 41 7.22 2.12 -9.11
C PRO A 41 6.02 2.76 -9.83
N VAL A 42 6.16 2.94 -11.15
CA VAL A 42 5.06 3.37 -12.01
C VAL A 42 3.95 2.32 -12.03
N LEU A 43 2.69 2.76 -12.06
CA LEU A 43 1.53 1.87 -12.12
C LEU A 43 1.54 1.01 -13.38
N ASP A 44 1.44 -0.31 -13.19
CA ASP A 44 1.26 -1.30 -14.25
C ASP A 44 -0.15 -1.90 -14.14
N SER A 45 -1.00 -1.63 -15.14
CA SER A 45 -2.37 -2.13 -15.18
C SER A 45 -2.50 -3.61 -15.55
N THR A 46 -1.41 -4.23 -16.01
CA THR A 46 -1.38 -5.65 -16.38
C THR A 46 -1.00 -6.56 -15.21
N TYR A 47 -0.34 -5.99 -14.20
CA TYR A 47 0.04 -6.70 -12.98
C TYR A 47 -0.94 -6.40 -11.85
N LYS A 48 -1.83 -7.35 -11.57
CA LYS A 48 -2.84 -7.24 -10.50
C LYS A 48 -2.95 -8.56 -9.76
N PHE A 49 -2.96 -8.48 -8.43
CA PHE A 49 -3.34 -9.60 -7.59
C PHE A 49 -4.85 -9.81 -7.64
N ASP A 50 -5.29 -11.03 -7.37
CA ASP A 50 -6.70 -11.30 -7.07
C ASP A 50 -7.20 -10.48 -5.84
N PRO A 51 -8.52 -10.31 -5.70
CA PRO A 51 -9.10 -9.51 -4.61
C PRO A 51 -8.71 -9.97 -3.21
N ASP A 52 -8.64 -11.28 -2.96
CA ASP A 52 -8.37 -11.83 -1.63
C ASP A 52 -6.90 -11.59 -1.24
N THR A 53 -5.99 -11.80 -2.19
CA THR A 53 -4.56 -11.49 -2.00
C THR A 53 -4.33 -9.99 -1.79
N THR A 54 -5.03 -9.15 -2.55
CA THR A 54 -4.97 -7.69 -2.37
C THR A 54 -5.39 -7.28 -0.95
N LEU A 55 -6.53 -7.80 -0.47
CA LEU A 55 -7.01 -7.53 0.90
C LEU A 55 -6.03 -8.02 1.96
N ALA A 56 -5.44 -9.21 1.78
CA ALA A 56 -4.46 -9.76 2.72
C ALA A 56 -3.22 -8.85 2.84
N ILE A 57 -2.67 -8.37 1.72
CA ILE A 57 -1.54 -7.43 1.70
C ILE A 57 -1.90 -6.14 2.44
N LEU A 58 -3.05 -5.54 2.10
CA LEU A 58 -3.51 -4.28 2.67
C LEU A 58 -3.76 -4.38 4.18
N ALA A 59 -4.27 -5.53 4.65
CA ALA A 59 -4.46 -5.80 6.07
C ALA A 59 -3.13 -5.99 6.80
N GLY A 60 -2.20 -6.70 6.16
CA GLY A 60 -0.82 -6.83 6.60
C GLY A 60 -0.16 -5.47 6.82
N PHE A 61 -0.19 -4.63 5.79
CA PHE A 61 0.35 -3.28 5.83
C PHE A 61 -0.26 -2.44 6.96
N SER A 62 -1.59 -2.35 7.00
CA SER A 62 -2.31 -1.48 7.95
C SER A 62 -2.12 -1.87 9.43
N HIS A 63 -1.82 -3.14 9.70
CA HIS A 63 -1.62 -3.66 11.06
C HIS A 63 -0.16 -4.02 11.37
N ASN A 64 0.79 -3.63 10.52
CA ASN A 64 2.21 -3.97 10.67
C ASN A 64 2.43 -5.48 10.87
N ARG A 65 1.74 -6.29 10.06
CA ARG A 65 1.83 -7.75 10.04
C ARG A 65 2.48 -8.21 8.74
N ARG A 66 3.34 -9.22 8.85
CA ARG A 66 3.93 -9.87 7.68
C ARG A 66 2.89 -10.75 6.98
N VAL A 67 2.81 -10.63 5.67
CA VAL A 67 1.97 -11.46 4.80
C VAL A 67 2.89 -12.27 3.91
N MET A 68 2.67 -13.58 3.86
CA MET A 68 3.39 -14.49 2.98
C MET A 68 2.46 -14.88 1.82
N ILE A 69 2.90 -14.63 0.59
CA ILE A 69 2.19 -14.99 -0.63
C ILE A 69 2.99 -16.08 -1.33
N GLN A 70 2.35 -17.18 -1.68
CA GLN A 70 3.00 -18.30 -2.36
C GLN A 70 2.07 -18.91 -3.41
N GLY A 71 2.56 -19.10 -4.62
CA GLY A 71 1.78 -19.62 -5.75
C GLY A 71 1.37 -18.52 -6.72
N TYR A 72 0.37 -18.81 -7.55
CA TYR A 72 -0.23 -17.85 -8.49
C TYR A 72 -1.35 -17.08 -7.80
N HIS A 73 -1.29 -15.75 -7.88
CA HIS A 73 -2.22 -14.77 -7.31
C HIS A 73 -2.28 -13.53 -8.19
#